data_AF-W4G2D3-F1
#
_entry.id   AF-W4G2D3-F1
#
_cell.length_a   1.000
_cell.length_b   1.000
_cell.length_c   1.000
_cell.angle_alpha   90.00
_cell.angle_beta   90.00
_cell.angle_gamma   90.00
#
_symmetry.space_group_name_H-M   'P 1'
#
loop_
_entity.id
_entity.type
_entity.pdbx_description
1 polymer ?
#
loop_
_entity_poly.entity_id
_entity_poly.type
_entity_poly.pdbx_seq_one_letter_code
_entity_poly.pdbx_strand_id
1 'polypeptide(L)'
;MGIMVGTKGIGVAPKAKWIACKGCNGNSDCDELKVVQCAQYLLCPHNNDGNNFDPSKAPHVINGHSSDDSFIWTRGSSLAAPHVSGAIALYLSANNGASYDQVYRALTENVDTNTLTPPNKNCGDIPNTQYPNNLFGHGRLNIFKAAVAAGIRGLTLPPPSESTQVLNPNDDLSTCGTLEDNTHYVGGDLASFNRTTVESCCAECKKTPRCKAFVWYTLNGGLCWLKHTQGPKADADGAKAGVLPAPASGRRP
;
A
#
# COMPACT_ATOMS: atom_id res chain seq x y z
N MET A 1 -8.01 -0.25 -23.57
CA MET A 1 -9.04 -0.57 -22.55
C MET A 1 -9.27 -2.06 -22.50
N GLY A 2 -9.35 -2.63 -21.30
CA GLY A 2 -8.98 -4.02 -21.04
C GLY A 2 -10.04 -5.09 -21.20
N ILE A 3 -9.53 -6.31 -21.19
CA ILE A 3 -10.24 -7.56 -21.41
C ILE A 3 -11.17 -7.83 -20.22
N MET A 4 -12.47 -7.66 -20.42
CA MET A 4 -13.50 -8.17 -19.50
C MET A 4 -13.92 -9.56 -19.99
N VAL A 5 -13.03 -10.54 -19.89
CA VAL A 5 -13.14 -11.93 -20.42
C VAL A 5 -14.49 -12.27 -21.09
N GLY A 6 -14.56 -12.03 -22.40
CA GLY A 6 -15.59 -12.56 -23.30
C GLY A 6 -15.34 -14.02 -23.65
N THR A 7 -16.33 -14.67 -24.26
CA THR A 7 -16.16 -16.02 -24.83
C THR A 7 -14.96 -16.04 -25.79
N LYS A 8 -14.02 -16.98 -25.57
CA LYS A 8 -12.72 -17.11 -26.28
C LYS A 8 -11.61 -16.13 -25.84
N GLY A 9 -11.70 -15.53 -24.65
CA GLY A 9 -10.56 -14.81 -24.02
C GLY A 9 -10.33 -13.39 -24.52
N ILE A 10 -11.21 -12.87 -25.38
CA ILE A 10 -11.14 -11.49 -25.90
C ILE A 10 -12.55 -10.91 -25.87
N GLY A 11 -12.66 -9.65 -25.44
CA GLY A 11 -13.90 -8.89 -25.44
C GLY A 11 -14.58 -8.81 -24.07
N VAL A 12 -15.72 -8.13 -24.05
CA VAL A 12 -16.59 -7.95 -22.88
C VAL A 12 -17.45 -9.20 -22.67
N ALA A 13 -17.67 -9.62 -21.42
CA ALA A 13 -18.50 -10.78 -21.09
C ALA A 13 -19.82 -10.76 -21.88
N PRO A 14 -20.27 -11.86 -22.51
CA PRO A 14 -21.33 -11.82 -23.55
C PRO A 14 -22.69 -11.26 -23.11
N LYS A 15 -22.93 -11.16 -21.80
CA LYS A 15 -24.16 -10.60 -21.20
C LYS A 15 -23.93 -9.27 -20.48
N ALA A 16 -22.69 -8.79 -20.42
CA ALA A 16 -22.38 -7.52 -19.77
C ALA A 16 -22.75 -6.36 -20.69
N LYS A 17 -23.41 -5.36 -20.08
CA LYS A 17 -23.57 -4.05 -20.69
C LYS A 17 -22.28 -3.26 -20.40
N TRP A 18 -21.81 -2.50 -21.39
CA TRP A 18 -20.58 -1.73 -21.26
C TRP A 18 -20.78 -0.28 -21.71
N ILE A 19 -19.96 0.58 -21.11
CA ILE A 19 -19.73 1.95 -21.52
C ILE A 19 -18.22 2.16 -21.60
N ALA A 20 -17.76 3.08 -22.44
CA ALA A 20 -16.34 3.33 -22.63
C ALA A 20 -16.07 4.82 -22.78
N CYS A 21 -14.92 5.26 -22.30
CA CYS A 21 -14.44 6.62 -22.48
C CYS A 21 -12.99 6.59 -22.97
N LYS A 22 -12.69 7.42 -23.98
CA LYS A 22 -11.36 7.51 -24.58
C LYS A 22 -10.58 8.65 -23.91
N GLY A 23 -9.74 8.29 -22.94
CA GLY A 23 -8.85 9.22 -22.25
C GLY A 23 -7.45 9.36 -22.88
N CYS A 24 -7.08 8.44 -23.78
CA CYS A 24 -5.74 8.37 -24.36
C CYS A 24 -5.77 8.51 -25.88
N ASN A 25 -4.76 9.19 -26.42
CA ASN A 25 -4.50 9.24 -27.85
C ASN A 25 -3.67 8.01 -28.26
N GLY A 26 -3.68 7.66 -29.55
CA GLY A 26 -3.20 6.35 -30.05
C GLY A 26 -1.73 5.99 -29.80
N ASN A 27 -0.95 6.86 -29.16
CA ASN A 27 0.48 6.69 -28.91
C ASN A 27 0.80 6.51 -27.41
N SER A 28 -0.10 5.88 -26.65
CA SER A 28 0.04 5.65 -25.20
C SER A 28 0.07 6.92 -24.34
N ASP A 29 -0.11 8.08 -24.97
CA ASP A 29 -0.12 9.38 -24.31
C ASP A 29 -1.54 9.70 -23.87
N CYS A 30 -1.72 9.76 -22.56
CA CYS A 30 -3.01 9.97 -21.92
C CYS A 30 -3.00 11.36 -21.28
N ASP A 31 -3.87 12.23 -21.77
CA ASP A 31 -4.08 13.54 -21.17
C ASP A 31 -4.74 13.35 -19.80
N GLU A 32 -4.09 13.81 -18.74
CA GLU A 32 -4.55 13.61 -17.36
C GLU A 32 -5.97 14.16 -17.15
N LEU A 33 -6.30 15.33 -17.71
CA LEU A 33 -7.63 15.92 -17.61
C LEU A 33 -8.66 15.04 -18.33
N LYS A 34 -8.32 14.50 -19.51
CA LYS A 34 -9.20 13.57 -20.25
C LYS A 34 -9.43 12.28 -19.49
N VAL A 35 -8.39 11.74 -18.83
CA VAL A 35 -8.52 10.53 -18.00
C VAL A 35 -9.40 10.78 -16.79
N VAL A 36 -9.24 11.93 -16.11
CA VAL A 36 -10.10 12.31 -14.97
C VAL A 36 -11.55 12.50 -15.42
N GLN A 37 -11.79 13.17 -16.56
CA GLN A 37 -13.13 13.31 -17.13
C GLN A 37 -13.74 11.95 -17.47
N CYS A 38 -12.95 11.01 -18.00
CA CYS A 38 -13.39 9.65 -18.23
C CYS A 38 -13.75 8.92 -16.93
N ALA A 39 -12.95 9.08 -15.86
CA ALA A 39 -13.28 8.50 -14.57
C ALA A 39 -14.59 9.08 -14.00
N GLN A 40 -14.79 10.40 -14.11
CA GLN A 40 -16.02 11.07 -13.69
C GLN A 40 -17.25 10.56 -14.47
N TYR A 41 -17.12 10.42 -15.79
CA TYR A 41 -18.18 9.85 -16.64
C TYR A 41 -18.52 8.40 -16.24
N LEU A 42 -17.51 7.58 -15.95
CA LEU A 42 -17.74 6.19 -15.53
C LEU A 42 -18.45 6.13 -14.17
N LEU A 43 -18.17 7.06 -13.26
CA LEU A 43 -18.85 7.15 -11.95
C LEU A 43 -20.27 7.74 -12.05
N CYS A 44 -20.51 8.64 -13.01
CA CYS A 44 -21.79 9.30 -13.22
C CYS A 44 -22.04 9.53 -14.72
N PRO A 45 -22.55 8.51 -15.44
CA PRO A 45 -22.74 8.61 -16.88
C PRO A 45 -23.71 9.74 -17.26
N HIS A 46 -23.39 10.44 -18.34
CA HIS A 46 -24.18 11.55 -18.89
C HIS A 46 -24.19 11.51 -20.43
N ASN A 47 -24.94 12.39 -21.09
CA ASN A 47 -24.88 12.49 -22.56
C ASN A 47 -23.63 13.26 -23.02
N ASN A 48 -23.37 13.30 -24.33
CA ASN A 48 -22.17 13.95 -24.89
C ASN A 48 -22.08 15.46 -24.59
N ASP A 49 -23.21 16.09 -24.24
CA ASP A 49 -23.29 17.52 -23.94
C ASP A 49 -23.01 17.83 -22.45
N GLY A 50 -22.69 16.81 -21.64
CA GLY A 50 -22.51 16.98 -20.19
C GLY A 50 -23.83 17.13 -19.43
N ASN A 51 -24.95 16.71 -20.01
CA ASN A 51 -26.29 16.80 -19.43
C ASN A 51 -26.87 15.41 -19.13
N ASN A 52 -27.98 15.36 -18.40
CA ASN A 52 -28.71 14.12 -18.10
C ASN A 52 -27.86 13.07 -17.36
N PHE A 53 -27.34 13.47 -16.20
CA PHE A 53 -26.57 12.61 -15.31
C PHE A 53 -27.42 11.47 -14.74
N ASP A 54 -26.93 10.25 -14.88
CA ASP A 54 -27.62 9.04 -14.42
C ASP A 54 -26.61 8.08 -13.74
N PRO A 55 -26.35 8.27 -12.43
CA PRO A 55 -25.47 7.40 -11.65
C PRO A 55 -25.90 5.93 -11.64
N SER A 56 -27.18 5.62 -11.90
CA SER A 56 -27.67 4.23 -11.92
C SER A 56 -27.09 3.41 -13.08
N LYS A 57 -26.52 4.09 -14.10
CA LYS A 57 -25.85 3.46 -15.23
C LYS A 57 -24.35 3.25 -15.01
N ALA A 58 -23.80 3.63 -13.85
CA ALA A 58 -22.40 3.43 -13.54
C ALA A 58 -22.05 1.92 -13.62
N PRO A 59 -20.88 1.56 -14.18
CA PRO A 59 -20.48 0.17 -14.32
C PRO A 59 -20.07 -0.39 -12.96
N HIS A 60 -20.40 -1.65 -12.73
CA HIS A 60 -20.00 -2.36 -11.50
C HIS A 60 -18.49 -2.63 -11.42
N VAL A 61 -17.82 -2.66 -12.57
CA VAL A 61 -16.37 -2.89 -12.68
C VAL A 61 -15.80 -1.88 -13.68
N ILE A 62 -14.76 -1.17 -13.27
CA ILE A 62 -13.99 -0.24 -14.12
C ILE A 62 -12.58 -0.82 -14.28
N ASN A 63 -12.12 -0.98 -15.51
CA ASN A 63 -10.78 -1.47 -15.81
C ASN A 63 -10.02 -0.55 -16.77
N GLY A 64 -8.78 -0.23 -16.42
CA GLY A 64 -7.79 0.38 -17.31
C GLY A 64 -6.65 -0.60 -17.54
N HIS A 65 -6.20 -0.77 -18.78
CA HIS A 65 -5.05 -1.62 -19.11
C HIS A 65 -4.21 -0.98 -20.21
N SER A 66 -2.91 -1.26 -20.20
CA SER A 66 -1.96 -1.01 -21.28
C SER A 66 -1.16 -2.27 -21.66
N SER A 67 -1.10 -3.26 -20.76
CA SER A 67 -0.64 -4.64 -20.98
C SER A 67 -1.41 -5.58 -20.05
N ASP A 68 -1.38 -6.88 -20.31
CA ASP A 68 -2.03 -7.93 -19.52
C ASP A 68 -1.12 -8.57 -18.46
N ASP A 69 0.18 -8.26 -18.50
CA ASP A 69 1.24 -8.89 -17.68
C ASP A 69 2.19 -7.89 -17.03
N SER A 70 1.95 -6.58 -17.18
CA SER A 70 2.84 -5.53 -16.69
C SER A 70 2.24 -4.77 -15.52
N PHE A 71 3.07 -4.49 -14.53
CA PHE A 71 2.79 -3.51 -13.49
C PHE A 71 3.43 -2.17 -13.85
N ILE A 72 2.80 -1.07 -13.44
CA ILE A 72 3.36 0.27 -13.56
C ILE A 72 3.39 0.92 -12.18
N TRP A 73 4.41 1.75 -11.95
CA TRP A 73 4.51 2.52 -10.73
C TRP A 73 3.93 3.92 -10.96
N THR A 74 2.93 4.27 -10.18
CA THR A 74 2.13 5.51 -10.36
C THR A 74 1.81 6.13 -9.00
N ARG A 75 1.58 7.44 -8.96
CA ARG A 75 1.28 8.22 -7.76
C ARG A 75 0.01 9.04 -7.99
N GLY A 76 -0.74 9.31 -6.92
CA GLY A 76 -1.91 10.20 -6.95
C GLY A 76 -3.07 9.71 -6.08
N SER A 77 -4.00 10.61 -5.76
CA SER A 77 -5.21 10.29 -5.00
C SER A 77 -6.11 9.28 -5.72
N SER A 78 -6.08 9.26 -7.05
CA SER A 78 -6.74 8.26 -7.89
C SER A 78 -6.30 6.81 -7.58
N LEU A 79 -5.11 6.63 -6.99
CA LEU A 79 -4.60 5.33 -6.56
C LEU A 79 -4.89 5.06 -5.07
N ALA A 80 -5.18 6.09 -4.27
CA ALA A 80 -5.63 5.94 -2.89
C ALA A 80 -7.11 5.52 -2.81
N ALA A 81 -7.96 6.05 -3.68
CA ALA A 81 -9.39 5.70 -3.74
C ALA A 81 -9.66 4.18 -3.82
N PRO A 82 -9.06 3.39 -4.72
CA PRO A 82 -9.29 1.95 -4.78
C PRO A 82 -8.82 1.20 -3.53
N HIS A 83 -7.84 1.72 -2.77
CA HIS A 83 -7.48 1.12 -1.47
C HIS A 83 -8.62 1.28 -0.45
N VAL A 84 -9.29 2.44 -0.43
CA VAL A 84 -10.46 2.68 0.41
C VAL A 84 -11.63 1.79 -0.04
N SER A 85 -11.90 1.70 -1.35
CA SER A 85 -12.94 0.82 -1.88
C SER A 85 -12.70 -0.66 -1.54
N GLY A 86 -11.46 -1.14 -1.67
CA GLY A 86 -11.09 -2.50 -1.29
C GLY A 86 -11.23 -2.76 0.21
N ALA A 87 -10.90 -1.79 1.06
CA ALA A 87 -11.10 -1.88 2.50
C ALA A 87 -12.58 -1.92 2.88
N ILE A 88 -13.43 -1.10 2.24
CA ILE A 88 -14.89 -1.15 2.43
C ILE A 88 -15.43 -2.53 2.02
N ALA A 89 -14.99 -3.06 0.87
CA ALA A 89 -15.40 -4.38 0.41
C ALA A 89 -14.99 -5.48 1.41
N LEU A 90 -13.77 -5.42 1.94
CA LEU A 90 -13.32 -6.34 2.98
C LEU A 90 -14.15 -6.21 4.26
N TYR A 91 -14.41 -5.00 4.73
CA TYR A 91 -15.25 -4.74 5.90
C TYR A 91 -16.65 -5.33 5.73
N LEU A 92 -17.30 -5.05 4.60
CA LEU A 92 -18.65 -5.54 4.31
C LEU A 92 -18.71 -7.05 4.13
N SER A 93 -17.65 -7.68 3.62
CA SER A 93 -17.57 -9.14 3.50
C SER A 93 -17.65 -9.85 4.86
N ALA A 94 -17.16 -9.18 5.91
CA ALA A 94 -17.14 -9.72 7.26
C ALA A 94 -18.21 -9.10 8.19
N ASN A 95 -18.81 -7.96 7.80
CA ASN A 95 -19.90 -7.29 8.49
C ASN A 95 -21.07 -7.04 7.51
N ASN A 96 -21.69 -8.14 7.07
CA ASN A 96 -22.75 -8.08 6.07
C ASN A 96 -23.97 -7.30 6.59
N GLY A 97 -24.47 -6.36 5.79
CA GLY A 97 -25.60 -5.51 6.15
C GLY A 97 -25.24 -4.24 6.92
N ALA A 98 -23.95 -3.94 7.13
CA ALA A 98 -23.54 -2.67 7.72
C ALA A 98 -24.03 -1.48 6.86
N SER A 99 -24.59 -0.47 7.53
CA SER A 99 -25.01 0.77 6.87
C SER A 99 -23.80 1.62 6.46
N TYR A 100 -24.04 2.56 5.54
CA TYR A 100 -23.04 3.56 5.18
C TYR A 100 -22.44 4.25 6.41
N ASP A 101 -23.27 4.69 7.36
CA ASP A 101 -22.80 5.38 8.56
C ASP A 101 -21.93 4.49 9.46
N GLN A 102 -22.25 3.20 9.55
CA GLN A 102 -21.44 2.24 10.31
C GLN A 102 -20.08 2.03 9.67
N VAL A 103 -20.03 1.89 8.34
CA VAL A 103 -18.77 1.78 7.58
C VAL A 103 -17.97 3.07 7.72
N TYR A 104 -18.59 4.22 7.47
CA TYR A 104 -17.94 5.52 7.55
C TYR A 104 -17.31 5.75 8.92
N ARG A 105 -18.09 5.52 9.99
CA ARG A 105 -17.61 5.64 11.38
C ARG A 105 -16.46 4.66 11.66
N ALA A 106 -16.61 3.38 11.29
CA ALA A 106 -15.56 2.38 11.51
C ALA A 106 -14.24 2.81 10.85
N LEU A 107 -14.29 3.32 9.61
CA LEU A 107 -13.10 3.70 8.86
C LEU A 107 -12.48 5.03 9.32
N THR A 108 -13.27 5.96 9.85
CA THR A 108 -12.81 7.30 10.25
C THR A 108 -12.38 7.41 11.71
N GLU A 109 -12.97 6.63 12.61
CA GLU A 109 -12.59 6.61 14.02
C GLU A 109 -11.41 5.66 14.30
N ASN A 110 -11.13 4.73 13.39
CA ASN A 110 -10.10 3.70 13.57
C ASN A 110 -8.92 3.85 12.59
N VAL A 111 -8.43 5.08 12.47
CA VAL A 111 -7.28 5.43 11.66
C VAL A 111 -5.97 5.44 12.47
N ASP A 112 -4.86 5.43 11.75
CA ASP A 112 -3.54 5.71 12.32
C ASP A 112 -3.20 7.20 12.11
N THR A 113 -2.84 7.89 13.19
CA THR A 113 -2.41 9.30 13.17
C THR A 113 -0.97 9.47 13.65
N ASN A 114 -0.52 8.62 14.57
CA ASN A 114 0.81 8.63 15.18
C ASN A 114 1.95 8.22 14.23
N THR A 115 1.65 7.56 13.12
CA THR A 115 2.62 7.10 12.12
C THR A 115 2.70 8.01 10.89
N LEU A 116 1.94 9.10 10.89
CA LEU A 116 1.95 10.08 9.82
C LEU A 116 3.09 11.06 10.03
N THR A 117 3.72 11.48 8.92
CA THR A 117 4.70 12.56 8.89
C THR A 117 4.03 13.77 8.24
N PRO A 118 3.48 14.72 9.03
CA PRO A 118 2.77 15.85 8.46
C PRO A 118 3.73 16.75 7.68
N PRO A 119 3.40 17.16 6.45
CA PRO A 119 4.21 18.14 5.74
C PRO A 119 4.17 19.47 6.51
N ASN A 120 5.26 20.25 6.46
CA ASN A 120 5.30 21.59 7.06
C ASN A 120 4.48 22.61 6.24
N LYS A 121 3.18 22.36 6.15
CA LYS A 121 2.18 23.15 5.45
C LYS A 121 0.87 22.93 6.18
N ASN A 122 0.07 23.99 6.32
CA ASN A 122 -1.32 23.89 6.76
C ASN A 122 -2.23 24.20 5.56
N CYS A 123 -3.40 23.59 5.56
CA CYS A 123 -4.47 23.90 4.62
C CYS A 123 -5.63 24.51 5.42
N GLY A 124 -5.69 25.84 5.51
CA GLY A 124 -6.60 26.56 6.40
C GLY A 124 -6.08 26.66 7.83
N ASP A 125 -6.98 26.88 8.79
CA ASP A 125 -6.64 27.27 10.17
C ASP A 125 -6.40 26.10 11.15
N ILE A 126 -6.52 24.86 10.66
CA ILE A 126 -6.31 23.67 11.49
C ILE A 126 -4.83 23.23 11.41
N PRO A 127 -4.12 23.08 12.54
CA PRO A 127 -2.75 22.57 12.55
C PRO A 127 -2.64 21.19 11.89
N ASN A 128 -1.57 20.98 11.12
CA ASN A 128 -1.28 19.70 10.45
C ASN A 128 -1.08 18.49 11.40
N THR A 129 -0.90 18.72 12.70
CA THR A 129 -0.79 17.68 13.74
C THR A 129 -2.11 17.38 14.45
N GLN A 130 -3.15 18.20 14.26
CA GLN A 130 -4.48 17.99 14.83
C GLN A 130 -5.33 17.19 13.85
N TYR A 131 -6.14 16.25 14.34
CA TYR A 131 -7.03 15.44 13.50
C TYR A 131 -8.49 15.56 13.98
N PRO A 132 -9.48 15.60 13.06
CA PRO A 132 -9.29 15.62 11.61
C PRO A 132 -8.72 16.96 11.09
N ASN A 133 -8.03 16.94 9.95
CA ASN A 133 -7.54 18.15 9.27
C ASN A 133 -7.68 18.07 7.74
N ASN A 134 -7.42 19.19 7.06
CA ASN A 134 -7.56 19.30 5.60
C ASN A 134 -6.42 18.65 4.79
N LEU A 135 -5.44 18.02 5.44
CA LEU A 135 -4.35 17.30 4.77
C LEU A 135 -4.61 15.79 4.74
N PHE A 136 -4.99 15.22 5.88
CA PHE A 136 -5.14 13.78 6.07
C PHE A 136 -6.58 13.36 6.41
N GLY A 137 -7.52 14.31 6.47
CA GLY A 137 -8.85 14.04 6.99
C GLY A 137 -8.74 13.50 8.41
N HIS A 138 -9.33 12.35 8.65
CA HIS A 138 -9.26 11.67 9.94
C HIS A 138 -7.89 11.03 10.23
N GLY A 139 -7.14 10.62 9.20
CA GLY A 139 -5.85 9.93 9.35
C GLY A 139 -5.64 8.85 8.28
N ARG A 140 -4.63 8.00 8.45
CA ARG A 140 -4.37 6.88 7.53
C ARG A 140 -5.32 5.73 7.83
N LEU A 141 -5.99 5.25 6.78
CA LEU A 141 -6.89 4.09 6.86
C LEU A 141 -6.19 2.87 7.48
N ASN A 142 -6.80 2.30 8.52
CA ASN A 142 -6.37 1.04 9.12
C ASN A 142 -7.56 0.07 9.21
N ILE A 143 -7.71 -0.75 8.16
CA ILE A 143 -8.85 -1.66 8.03
C ILE A 143 -8.88 -2.73 9.13
N PHE A 144 -7.72 -3.15 9.63
CA PHE A 144 -7.63 -4.11 10.73
C PHE A 144 -8.20 -3.51 12.02
N LYS A 145 -7.77 -2.29 12.38
CA LYS A 145 -8.29 -1.57 13.55
C LYS A 145 -9.80 -1.33 13.44
N ALA A 146 -10.29 -0.94 12.26
CA ALA A 146 -11.72 -0.78 11.99
C ALA A 146 -12.52 -2.09 12.14
N ALA A 147 -11.98 -3.20 11.65
CA ALA A 147 -12.60 -4.52 11.74
C ALA A 147 -12.66 -5.03 13.20
N VAL A 148 -11.60 -4.83 13.98
CA VAL A 148 -11.60 -5.19 15.41
C VAL A 148 -12.60 -4.33 16.18
N ALA A 149 -12.61 -3.01 15.96
CA ALA A 149 -13.56 -2.12 16.63
C ALA A 149 -15.03 -2.46 16.33
N ALA A 150 -15.28 -3.02 15.14
CA ALA A 150 -16.60 -3.51 14.74
C ALA A 150 -16.97 -4.89 15.32
N GLY A 151 -16.09 -5.51 16.12
CA GLY A 151 -16.36 -6.80 16.76
C GLY A 151 -16.42 -7.98 15.79
N ILE A 152 -15.75 -7.88 14.64
CA ILE A 152 -15.72 -8.95 13.63
C ILE A 152 -14.99 -10.17 14.21
N ARG A 153 -15.70 -11.30 14.27
CA ARG A 153 -15.21 -12.52 14.93
C ARG A 153 -13.88 -13.01 14.33
N GLY A 154 -12.95 -13.41 15.19
CA GLY A 154 -11.62 -13.89 14.78
C GLY A 154 -10.58 -12.80 14.57
N LEU A 155 -10.95 -11.52 14.70
CA LEU A 155 -10.05 -10.38 14.69
C LEU A 155 -10.02 -9.78 16.10
N THR A 156 -9.14 -10.30 16.96
CA THR A 156 -8.72 -9.58 18.16
C THR A 156 -7.56 -8.67 17.77
N LEU A 157 -7.57 -7.41 18.23
CA LEU A 157 -6.34 -6.63 18.26
C LEU A 157 -5.32 -7.53 18.97
N PRO A 158 -4.13 -7.80 18.39
CA PRO A 158 -3.07 -8.34 19.23
C PRO A 158 -2.96 -7.37 20.41
N PRO A 159 -2.75 -7.87 21.65
CA PRO A 159 -2.49 -7.00 22.79
C PRO A 159 -1.46 -5.96 22.34
N PRO A 160 -1.59 -4.67 22.74
CA PRO A 160 -0.61 -3.66 22.37
C PRO A 160 0.74 -4.28 22.63
N SER A 161 1.50 -4.48 21.56
CA SER A 161 2.77 -5.17 21.68
C SER A 161 3.59 -4.31 22.61
N GLU A 162 3.78 -4.76 23.85
CA GLU A 162 4.85 -4.31 24.74
C GLU A 162 6.21 -4.75 24.16
N SER A 163 6.39 -4.51 22.87
CA SER A 163 7.66 -4.59 22.17
C SER A 163 8.00 -3.21 21.61
N THR A 164 7.78 -2.18 22.42
CA THR A 164 8.87 -1.25 22.71
C THR A 164 9.69 -1.81 23.87
N GLN A 165 10.27 -3.00 23.68
CA GLN A 165 11.62 -3.13 24.20
C GLN A 165 12.42 -2.20 23.30
N VAL A 166 12.73 -1.03 23.84
CA VAL A 166 13.89 -0.25 23.41
C VAL A 166 15.02 -1.27 23.33
N LEU A 167 15.34 -1.74 22.11
CA LEU A 167 16.60 -2.42 21.91
C LEU A 167 17.63 -1.39 22.34
N ASN A 168 18.45 -1.80 23.30
CA ASN A 168 19.52 -0.99 23.85
C ASN A 168 20.23 -0.26 22.70
N PRO A 169 20.62 1.03 22.86
CA PRO A 169 21.39 1.78 21.86
C PRO A 169 22.76 1.19 21.47
N ASN A 170 23.05 -0.04 21.90
CA ASN A 170 24.28 -0.79 21.67
C ASN A 170 24.03 -2.07 20.84
N ASP A 171 23.05 -2.09 19.94
CA ASP A 171 23.04 -3.11 18.88
C ASP A 171 24.16 -2.78 17.89
N ASP A 172 25.31 -3.42 18.14
CA ASP A 172 26.56 -3.22 17.42
C ASP A 172 26.41 -3.52 15.91
N LEU A 173 26.30 -2.45 15.12
CA LEU A 173 26.31 -2.47 13.65
C LEU A 173 27.56 -3.14 13.07
N SER A 174 28.67 -3.25 13.82
CA SER A 174 29.89 -3.88 13.34
C SER A 174 29.70 -5.33 12.90
N THR A 175 28.65 -5.99 13.42
CA THR A 175 28.31 -7.38 13.15
C THR A 175 27.26 -7.55 12.04
N CYS A 176 26.84 -6.46 11.39
CA CYS A 176 25.87 -6.42 10.29
C CYS A 176 26.53 -6.32 8.90
N GLY A 177 27.86 -6.37 8.86
CA GLY A 177 28.63 -6.08 7.66
C GLY A 177 28.64 -4.59 7.33
N THR A 178 29.25 -4.24 6.20
CA THR A 178 29.21 -2.87 5.66
C THR A 178 27.80 -2.55 5.20
N LEU A 179 27.22 -1.47 5.72
CA LEU A 179 25.95 -0.94 5.21
C LEU A 179 26.18 -0.25 3.87
N GLU A 180 25.38 -0.62 2.90
CA GLU A 180 25.36 -0.03 1.57
C GLU A 180 24.17 0.92 1.45
N ASP A 181 24.47 2.20 1.23
CA ASP A 181 23.46 3.23 1.01
C ASP A 181 22.83 3.12 -0.39
N ASN A 182 21.57 3.56 -0.47
CA ASN A 182 20.76 3.58 -1.68
C ASN A 182 20.72 2.25 -2.44
N THR A 183 20.81 1.13 -1.72
CA THR A 183 20.97 -0.20 -2.32
C THR A 183 19.79 -1.10 -1.99
N HIS A 184 19.27 -1.76 -3.02
CA HIS A 184 18.32 -2.86 -2.92
C HIS A 184 18.92 -4.15 -3.46
N TYR A 185 18.72 -5.22 -2.72
CA TYR A 185 19.03 -6.59 -3.11
C TYR A 185 17.82 -7.24 -3.78
N VAL A 186 17.94 -7.56 -5.06
CA VAL A 186 16.84 -8.09 -5.87
C VAL A 186 16.58 -9.56 -5.53
N GLY A 187 15.34 -9.86 -5.15
CA GLY A 187 14.88 -11.21 -4.81
C GLY A 187 15.40 -11.72 -3.48
N GLY A 188 15.26 -13.03 -3.25
CA GLY A 188 15.77 -13.70 -2.05
C GLY A 188 14.97 -13.45 -0.77
N ASP A 189 13.74 -12.91 -0.86
CA ASP A 189 12.93 -12.51 0.30
C ASP A 189 12.54 -13.70 1.19
N LEU A 190 12.70 -13.53 2.50
CA LEU A 190 12.28 -14.47 3.55
C LEU A 190 11.06 -13.96 4.31
N ALA A 191 11.12 -12.69 4.71
CA ALA A 191 10.09 -12.05 5.51
C ALA A 191 10.21 -10.53 5.38
N SER A 192 9.10 -9.84 5.61
CA SER A 192 9.05 -8.38 5.66
C SER A 192 8.22 -7.92 6.86
N PHE A 193 8.68 -6.88 7.54
CA PHE A 193 7.98 -6.29 8.68
C PHE A 193 8.45 -4.86 8.92
N ASN A 194 7.64 -4.07 9.63
CA ASN A 194 7.97 -2.69 9.93
C ASN A 194 8.93 -2.62 11.13
N ARG A 195 10.02 -1.84 10.96
CA ARG A 195 11.02 -1.53 11.98
C ARG A 195 11.53 -0.12 11.76
N THR A 196 11.54 0.66 12.82
CA THR A 196 11.88 2.10 12.79
C THR A 196 13.33 2.39 12.44
N THR A 197 14.23 1.40 12.49
CA THR A 197 15.65 1.61 12.25
C THR A 197 16.30 0.49 11.45
N VAL A 198 17.43 0.78 10.80
CA VAL A 198 18.22 -0.21 10.05
C VAL A 198 18.89 -1.23 10.98
N GLU A 199 19.25 -0.83 12.19
CA GLU A 199 19.86 -1.67 13.23
C GLU A 199 18.90 -2.78 13.66
N SER A 200 17.65 -2.42 13.90
CA SER A 200 16.61 -3.39 14.26
C SER A 200 16.30 -4.35 13.10
N CYS A 201 16.44 -3.91 11.85
CA CYS A 201 16.35 -4.81 10.69
C CYS A 201 17.50 -5.84 10.66
N CYS A 202 18.73 -5.40 10.95
CA CYS A 202 19.87 -6.30 11.09
C CYS A 202 19.70 -7.30 12.25
N ALA A 203 19.27 -6.82 13.41
CA ALA A 203 19.08 -7.64 14.60
C ALA A 203 18.09 -8.79 14.36
N GLU A 204 17.02 -8.53 13.61
CA GLU A 204 16.04 -9.54 13.21
C GLU A 204 16.59 -10.51 12.17
N CYS A 205 17.42 -10.05 11.22
CA CYS A 205 18.10 -10.94 10.29
C CYS A 205 18.98 -11.96 11.05
N LYS A 206 19.75 -11.51 12.05
CA LYS A 206 20.60 -12.41 12.86
C LYS A 206 19.80 -13.49 13.60
N LYS A 207 18.61 -13.15 14.09
CA LYS A 207 17.72 -14.08 14.79
C LYS A 207 17.00 -15.03 13.84
N THR A 208 16.86 -14.66 12.57
CA THR A 208 16.07 -15.42 11.59
C THR A 208 16.92 -16.50 10.93
N PRO A 209 16.61 -17.79 11.16
CA PRO A 209 17.30 -18.88 10.49
C PRO A 209 17.24 -18.70 8.97
N ARG A 210 18.39 -18.90 8.30
CA ARG A 210 18.59 -18.74 6.85
C ARG A 210 18.70 -17.29 6.36
N CYS A 211 18.55 -16.27 7.20
CA CYS A 211 18.82 -14.90 6.78
C CYS A 211 20.32 -14.68 6.57
N LYS A 212 20.68 -14.16 5.41
CA LYS A 212 22.06 -13.85 5.02
C LYS A 212 22.25 -12.37 4.66
N ALA A 213 21.17 -11.68 4.29
CA ALA A 213 21.20 -10.28 3.94
C ALA A 213 19.86 -9.62 4.34
N PHE A 214 19.86 -8.29 4.41
CA PHE A 214 18.66 -7.51 4.65
C PHE A 214 18.67 -6.21 3.85
N VAL A 215 17.49 -5.66 3.60
CA VAL A 215 17.30 -4.32 3.02
C VAL A 215 16.29 -3.58 3.88
N TRP A 216 16.66 -2.40 4.35
CA TRP A 216 15.79 -1.51 5.12
C TRP A 216 15.44 -0.27 4.31
N TYR A 217 14.19 0.16 4.37
CA TYR A 217 13.69 1.36 3.71
C TYR A 217 13.16 2.34 4.73
N THR A 218 13.37 3.64 4.50
CA THR A 218 12.75 4.72 5.28
C THR A 218 11.23 4.85 5.06
N LEU A 219 10.68 4.16 4.06
CA LEU A 219 9.25 4.18 3.72
C LEU A 219 8.38 3.64 4.88
N ASN A 220 7.19 4.23 5.06
CA ASN A 220 6.17 3.80 6.04
C ASN A 220 6.64 3.73 7.51
N GLY A 221 7.59 4.58 7.90
CA GLY A 221 8.15 4.57 9.26
C GLY A 221 9.18 3.45 9.48
N GLY A 222 9.70 2.88 8.39
CA GLY A 222 10.76 1.88 8.38
C GLY A 222 10.25 0.50 7.99
N LEU A 223 10.62 0.01 6.80
CA LEU A 223 10.27 -1.31 6.29
C LEU A 223 11.53 -2.17 6.14
N CYS A 224 11.56 -3.31 6.82
CA CYS A 224 12.66 -4.27 6.77
C CYS A 224 12.31 -5.47 5.90
N TRP A 225 13.22 -5.83 5.00
CA TRP A 225 13.19 -7.06 4.20
C TRP A 225 14.35 -7.96 4.59
N LEU A 226 14.03 -9.15 5.10
CA LEU A 226 15.01 -10.19 5.38
C LEU A 226 15.18 -11.06 4.15
N LYS A 227 16.43 -11.43 3.85
CA LYS A 227 16.78 -12.17 2.64
C LYS A 227 17.68 -13.36 2.93
N HIS A 228 17.41 -14.48 2.26
CA HIS A 228 18.24 -15.69 2.36
C HIS A 228 19.43 -15.71 1.39
N THR A 229 19.48 -14.75 0.46
CA THR A 229 20.59 -14.51 -0.46
C THR A 229 20.66 -13.02 -0.78
N GLN A 230 21.84 -12.51 -1.11
CA GLN A 230 22.02 -11.10 -1.49
C GLN A 230 21.40 -10.80 -2.86
N GLY A 231 21.52 -11.71 -3.83
CA GLY A 231 21.08 -11.43 -5.20
C GLY A 231 21.79 -10.21 -5.84
N PRO A 232 21.33 -9.78 -7.02
CA PRO A 232 21.84 -8.59 -7.70
C PRO A 232 21.54 -7.30 -6.92
N LYS A 233 22.42 -6.30 -7.05
CA LYS A 233 22.22 -4.96 -6.50
C LYS A 233 21.47 -4.07 -7.48
N ALA A 234 20.55 -3.27 -6.98
CA ALA A 234 19.83 -2.24 -7.71
C ALA A 234 19.82 -0.94 -6.89
N ASP A 235 19.89 0.20 -7.57
CA ASP A 235 19.79 1.51 -6.93
C ASP A 235 18.36 1.75 -6.41
N ALA A 236 18.25 2.13 -5.14
CA ALA A 236 17.00 2.44 -4.47
C ALA A 236 17.22 3.57 -3.46
N ASP A 237 16.85 4.78 -3.84
CA ASP A 237 17.02 5.99 -3.02
C ASP A 237 16.37 5.83 -1.63
N GLY A 238 17.15 6.09 -0.58
CA GLY A 238 16.71 5.96 0.81
C GLY A 238 16.68 4.54 1.38
N ALA A 239 17.12 3.53 0.62
CA ALA A 239 17.32 2.18 1.12
C ALA A 239 18.72 2.01 1.76
N LYS A 240 18.83 1.14 2.76
CA LYS A 240 20.11 0.68 3.33
C LYS A 240 20.15 -0.83 3.32
N ALA A 241 21.17 -1.43 2.73
CA ALA A 241 21.32 -2.87 2.65
C ALA A 241 22.55 -3.37 3.40
N GLY A 242 22.49 -4.58 3.94
CA GLY A 242 23.60 -5.21 4.65
C GLY A 242 23.65 -6.71 4.41
N VAL A 243 24.85 -7.26 4.35
CA VAL A 243 25.10 -8.71 4.28
C VAL A 243 25.72 -9.15 5.59
N LEU A 244 25.11 -10.14 6.24
CA LEU A 244 25.65 -10.67 7.49
C LEU A 244 26.98 -11.38 7.20
N PRO A 245 28.01 -11.16 8.03
CA PRO A 245 29.26 -11.89 7.91
C PRO A 245 29.00 -13.40 8.05
N ALA A 246 29.71 -14.21 7.27
CA ALA A 246 29.59 -15.66 7.37
C ALA A 246 29.90 -16.10 8.81
N PRO A 247 29.17 -17.09 9.37
CA PRO A 247 29.47 -17.59 10.69
C PRO A 247 30.92 -18.10 10.73
N ALA A 248 31.69 -17.63 11.72
CA ALA A 248 33.06 -18.09 11.90
C ALA A 248 33.04 -19.62 12.00
N SER A 249 33.78 -20.29 11.12
CA SER A 249 33.94 -21.75 11.13
C SER A 249 34.67 -22.16 12.41
N GLY A 250 33.90 -22.40 13.48
CA GLY A 250 34.40 -23.06 14.68
C GLY A 250 34.91 -24.45 14.28
N ARG A 251 36.22 -24.68 14.46
CA ARG A 251 36.80 -26.02 14.53
C ARG A 251 35.94 -26.83 15.50
N ARG A 252 35.28 -27.88 15.00
CA ARG A 252 34.79 -28.96 15.86
C ARG A 252 36.00 -29.58 16.59
N PRO A 253 35.84 -30.00 17.85
CA PRO A 253 36.93 -30.45 18.71
C PRO A 253 37.74 -31.60 18.09
#